data_AF-W6QD80-F1
#
_entry.id   AF-W6QD80-F1
#
_cell.length_a   1.000
_cell.length_b   1.000
_cell.length_c   1.000
_cell.angle_alpha   90.00
_cell.angle_beta   90.00
_cell.angle_gamma   90.00
#
_symmetry.space_group_name_H-M   'P 1'
#
loop_
_entity.id
_entity.type
_entity.pdbx_description
1 polymer ?
#
loop_
_entity_poly.entity_id
_entity_poly.type
_entity_poly.pdbx_seq_one_letter_code
_entity_poly.pdbx_strand_id
1 'polypeptide(L)'
;MGKQIRERETVNSALPPLLMTDFHTSSNAVHPLVYNGDLNHWPNFFQNVRATMDNQHWSSSVIGYTLKTHNLDDNKDFVGDETGVQGRFQQAIGQTLGQAFEAQRLDIRFADSKCLPNPGGKVPDCTMKTSRNELKLVGELKVPWVVHHRIERRLKFEPFCQNSHFRVLVGQILGYMKETGVARENSASFMELMGFKECMGPALVGQSSDQPRFSPYAFDLQPVISPLLD
;
A
#
# COMPACT_ATOMS: atom_id res chain seq x y z
N MET A 1 8.65 -27.24 -17.56
CA MET A 1 9.14 -26.24 -16.58
C MET A 1 9.14 -24.87 -17.25
N GLY A 2 8.51 -23.87 -16.65
CA GLY A 2 8.59 -22.50 -17.15
C GLY A 2 9.77 -21.74 -16.57
N LYS A 3 9.76 -20.41 -16.76
CA LYS A 3 10.85 -19.50 -16.39
C LYS A 3 10.94 -19.41 -14.86
N GLN A 4 12.15 -19.42 -14.32
CA GLN A 4 12.38 -19.07 -12.91
C GLN A 4 12.01 -17.60 -12.67
N ILE A 5 11.31 -17.34 -11.57
CA ILE A 5 10.97 -16.01 -11.11
C ILE A 5 11.81 -15.72 -9.86
N ARG A 6 12.42 -14.54 -9.85
CA ARG A 6 13.28 -14.05 -8.76
C ARG A 6 12.64 -12.84 -8.09
N GLU A 7 13.12 -12.53 -6.90
CA GLU A 7 12.59 -11.46 -6.05
C GLU A 7 12.50 -10.11 -6.78
N ARG A 8 13.60 -9.65 -7.40
CA ARG A 8 13.61 -8.37 -8.14
C ARG A 8 12.59 -8.35 -9.26
N GLU A 9 12.45 -9.46 -10.01
CA GLU A 9 11.47 -9.53 -11.10
C GLU A 9 10.04 -9.44 -10.56
N THR A 10 9.81 -10.06 -9.41
CA THR A 10 8.51 -10.13 -8.75
C THR A 10 8.06 -8.79 -8.21
N VAL A 11 8.93 -8.11 -7.45
CA VAL A 11 8.61 -6.78 -6.88
C VAL A 11 8.43 -5.71 -7.97
N ASN A 12 9.11 -5.86 -9.11
CA ASN A 12 8.97 -4.96 -10.26
C ASN A 12 7.88 -5.39 -11.27
N SER A 13 7.20 -6.51 -11.02
CA SER A 13 6.15 -6.98 -11.92
C SER A 13 4.88 -6.13 -11.77
N ALA A 14 4.15 -5.99 -12.87
CA ALA A 14 2.85 -5.32 -12.83
C ALA A 14 1.85 -6.17 -12.06
N LEU A 15 1.04 -5.51 -11.23
CA LEU A 15 -0.01 -6.19 -10.48
C LEU A 15 -1.14 -6.63 -11.43
N PRO A 16 -1.78 -7.79 -11.17
CA PRO A 16 -2.90 -8.26 -11.96
C PRO A 16 -4.03 -7.21 -11.97
N PRO A 17 -4.68 -6.95 -13.12
CA PRO A 17 -5.74 -5.96 -13.19
C PRO A 17 -6.92 -6.37 -12.31
N LEU A 18 -7.49 -5.44 -11.55
CA LEU A 18 -8.75 -5.67 -10.85
C LEU A 18 -9.87 -5.85 -11.90
N LEU A 19 -10.57 -6.99 -11.82
CA LEU A 19 -11.72 -7.26 -12.66
C LEU A 19 -12.95 -6.64 -12.01
N MET A 20 -13.69 -5.83 -12.77
CA MET A 20 -14.86 -5.10 -12.32
C MET A 20 -16.01 -5.29 -13.31
N THR A 21 -17.23 -5.09 -12.84
CA THR A 21 -18.44 -5.03 -13.67
C THR A 21 -19.16 -3.72 -13.42
N ASP A 22 -20.23 -3.43 -14.17
CA ASP A 22 -21.09 -2.28 -13.89
C ASP A 22 -21.84 -2.38 -12.53
N PHE A 23 -21.84 -3.57 -11.92
CA PHE A 23 -22.37 -3.80 -10.58
C PHE A 23 -21.23 -3.71 -9.56
N HIS A 24 -21.07 -2.53 -8.98
CA HIS A 24 -20.11 -2.26 -7.92
C HIS A 24 -20.66 -1.23 -6.92
N THR A 25 -20.05 -1.17 -5.73
CA THR A 25 -20.39 -0.16 -4.73
C THR A 25 -20.22 1.25 -5.31
N SER A 26 -21.18 2.11 -5.01
CA SER A 26 -21.14 3.54 -5.30
C SER A 26 -21.15 4.38 -4.02
N SER A 27 -21.29 3.72 -2.86
CA SER A 27 -21.30 4.39 -1.56
C SER A 27 -19.89 4.84 -1.17
N ASN A 28 -19.83 5.93 -0.42
CA ASN A 28 -18.58 6.43 0.15
C ASN A 28 -18.29 5.72 1.48
N ALA A 29 -17.20 4.98 1.55
CA ALA A 29 -16.74 4.28 2.75
C ALA A 29 -15.70 5.09 3.56
N VAL A 30 -15.55 6.39 3.27
CA VAL A 30 -14.68 7.28 4.04
C VAL A 30 -15.36 7.60 5.37
N HIS A 31 -14.65 7.31 6.47
CA HIS A 31 -15.13 7.60 7.80
C HIS A 31 -15.12 9.10 8.09
N PRO A 32 -16.06 9.63 8.90
CA PRO A 32 -16.08 11.03 9.31
C PRO A 32 -15.03 11.32 10.41
N LEU A 33 -13.80 10.83 10.22
CA LEU A 33 -12.67 11.05 11.12
C LEU A 33 -11.72 12.05 10.47
N VAL A 34 -11.50 13.19 11.12
CA VAL A 34 -10.62 14.24 10.62
C VAL A 34 -9.32 14.23 11.41
N TYR A 35 -8.19 14.12 10.71
CA TYR A 35 -6.88 14.33 11.33
C TYR A 35 -6.60 15.82 11.56
N ASN A 36 -6.53 16.20 12.83
CA ASN A 36 -6.34 17.59 13.27
C ASN A 36 -4.87 17.94 13.59
N GLY A 37 -3.94 17.00 13.49
CA GLY A 37 -2.52 17.28 13.70
C GLY A 37 -1.86 17.94 12.49
N ASP A 38 -0.62 18.36 12.65
CA ASP A 38 0.14 18.93 11.54
C ASP A 38 0.43 17.87 10.47
N LEU A 39 0.30 18.27 9.21
CA LEU A 39 0.65 17.46 8.04
C LEU A 39 1.78 18.16 7.32
N ASN A 40 2.87 17.45 7.07
CA ASN A 40 4.01 17.99 6.35
C ASN A 40 4.26 17.18 5.07
N HIS A 41 4.79 17.85 4.06
CA HIS A 41 5.27 17.16 2.86
C HIS A 41 6.49 16.30 3.23
N TRP A 42 6.63 15.09 2.67
CA TRP A 42 7.87 14.31 2.82
C TRP A 42 8.90 14.77 1.79
N PRO A 43 9.94 15.53 2.19
CA PRO A 43 10.93 15.99 1.24
C PRO A 43 11.63 14.79 0.59
N ASN A 44 11.75 14.82 -0.73
CA ASN A 44 12.48 13.82 -1.51
C ASN A 44 11.94 12.38 -1.41
N PHE A 45 10.71 12.14 -0.97
CA PHE A 45 10.17 10.78 -0.81
C PHE A 45 10.41 9.88 -2.03
N PHE A 46 10.01 10.31 -3.23
CA PHE A 46 10.19 9.50 -4.44
C PHE A 46 11.66 9.24 -4.77
N GLN A 47 12.52 10.23 -4.52
CA GLN A 47 13.96 10.07 -4.72
C GLN A 47 14.52 9.06 -3.71
N ASN A 48 14.09 9.11 -2.45
CA ASN A 48 14.48 8.18 -1.40
C ASN A 48 13.99 6.76 -1.71
N VAL A 49 12.74 6.60 -2.14
CA VAL A 49 12.18 5.29 -2.54
C VAL A 49 12.94 4.72 -3.73
N ARG A 50 13.16 5.53 -4.77
CA ARG A 50 13.91 5.10 -5.96
C ARG A 50 15.35 4.73 -5.62
N ALA A 51 16.05 5.58 -4.85
CA ALA A 51 17.40 5.30 -4.38
C ALA A 51 17.45 4.03 -3.52
N THR A 52 16.43 3.78 -2.69
CA THR A 52 16.34 2.54 -1.91
C THR A 52 16.18 1.32 -2.82
N MET A 53 15.28 1.39 -3.81
CA MET A 53 15.05 0.30 -4.77
C MET A 53 16.29 0.02 -5.65
N ASP A 54 16.98 1.06 -6.10
CA ASP A 54 18.16 0.94 -6.96
C ASP A 54 19.38 0.38 -6.21
N ASN A 55 19.53 0.74 -4.93
CA ASN A 55 20.62 0.27 -4.07
C ASN A 55 20.28 -1.01 -3.27
N GLN A 56 19.06 -1.55 -3.44
CA GLN A 56 18.64 -2.77 -2.76
C GLN A 56 19.46 -3.97 -3.26
N HIS A 57 20.01 -4.73 -2.31
CA HIS A 57 20.66 -6.01 -2.61
C HIS A 57 19.60 -7.10 -2.68
N TRP A 58 19.22 -7.50 -3.90
CA TRP A 58 18.18 -8.49 -4.16
C TRP A 58 18.70 -9.92 -3.94
N SER A 59 17.88 -10.78 -3.34
CA SER A 59 18.18 -12.20 -3.19
C SER A 59 18.27 -12.89 -4.56
N SER A 60 19.25 -13.78 -4.72
CA SER A 60 19.37 -14.64 -5.91
C SER A 60 18.51 -15.91 -5.80
N SER A 61 17.67 -16.02 -4.77
CA SER A 61 16.78 -17.16 -4.59
C SER A 61 15.67 -17.17 -5.63
N VAL A 62 15.31 -18.38 -6.08
CA VAL A 62 14.14 -18.58 -6.93
C VAL A 62 12.93 -18.64 -6.01
N ILE A 63 11.97 -17.73 -6.22
CA ILE A 63 10.75 -17.65 -5.39
C ILE A 63 9.51 -18.19 -6.10
N GLY A 64 9.61 -18.46 -7.40
CA GLY A 64 8.53 -19.04 -8.17
C GLY A 64 8.96 -19.52 -9.55
N TYR A 65 8.01 -20.12 -10.26
CA TYR A 65 8.18 -20.56 -11.64
C TYR A 65 6.93 -20.20 -12.45
N THR A 66 7.13 -19.71 -13.67
CA THR A 66 5.99 -19.54 -14.59
C THR A 66 5.53 -20.89 -15.10
N LEU A 67 4.27 -20.95 -15.54
CA LEU A 67 3.76 -22.03 -16.37
C LEU A 67 3.76 -21.58 -17.83
N LYS A 68 4.05 -22.51 -18.75
CA LYS A 68 4.08 -22.21 -20.19
C LYS A 68 2.68 -22.06 -20.79
N THR A 69 1.67 -22.64 -20.13
CA THR A 69 0.33 -22.86 -20.67
C THR A 69 -0.70 -21.83 -20.23
N HIS A 70 -0.50 -21.19 -19.08
CA HIS A 70 -1.39 -20.18 -18.53
C HIS A 70 -0.67 -19.42 -17.42
N ASN A 71 -1.14 -18.21 -17.13
CA ASN A 71 -0.69 -17.45 -15.98
C ASN A 71 -1.60 -17.75 -14.77
N LEU A 72 -1.03 -18.24 -13.68
CA LEU A 72 -1.76 -18.50 -12.43
C LEU A 72 -2.04 -17.21 -11.64
N ASP A 73 -1.27 -16.15 -11.92
CA ASP A 73 -1.36 -14.90 -11.19
C ASP A 73 -2.42 -13.95 -11.76
N ASP A 74 -3.03 -14.30 -12.90
CA ASP A 74 -4.13 -13.51 -13.47
C ASP A 74 -5.35 -13.56 -12.54
N ASN A 75 -5.89 -12.39 -12.21
CA ASN A 75 -7.18 -12.30 -11.52
C ASN A 75 -8.26 -13.03 -12.34
N LYS A 76 -9.02 -13.89 -11.66
CA LYS A 76 -10.22 -14.57 -12.20
C LYS A 76 -11.50 -14.17 -11.48
N ASP A 77 -11.38 -13.46 -10.36
CA ASP A 77 -12.50 -13.04 -9.53
C ASP A 77 -12.83 -11.57 -9.80
N PHE A 78 -14.12 -11.30 -10.00
CA PHE A 78 -14.65 -9.95 -10.10
C PHE A 78 -14.82 -9.33 -8.72
N VAL A 79 -14.51 -8.05 -8.61
CA VAL A 79 -14.56 -7.27 -7.38
C VAL A 79 -15.63 -6.19 -7.50
N GLY A 80 -16.53 -6.14 -6.53
CA GLY A 80 -17.62 -5.16 -6.46
C GLY A 80 -17.52 -4.16 -5.30
N ASP A 81 -16.67 -4.40 -4.30
CA ASP A 81 -16.59 -3.61 -3.07
C ASP A 81 -15.20 -3.66 -2.42
N GLU A 82 -15.04 -2.99 -1.28
CA GLU A 82 -13.81 -2.93 -0.50
C GLU A 82 -13.34 -4.31 -0.03
N THR A 83 -14.26 -5.20 0.36
CA THR A 83 -13.92 -6.54 0.81
C THR A 83 -13.28 -7.37 -0.31
N GLY A 84 -13.81 -7.29 -1.53
CA GLY A 84 -13.20 -7.94 -2.67
C GLY A 84 -11.83 -7.33 -3.03
N VAL A 85 -11.67 -6.00 -2.92
CA VAL A 85 -10.36 -5.33 -3.11
C VAL A 85 -9.35 -5.81 -2.07
N GLN A 86 -9.74 -5.90 -0.80
CA GLN A 86 -8.92 -6.42 0.29
C GLN A 86 -8.46 -7.85 0.01
N GLY A 87 -9.36 -8.74 -0.42
CA GLY A 87 -9.00 -10.10 -0.79
C GLY A 87 -7.99 -10.16 -1.95
N ARG A 88 -8.17 -9.34 -2.98
CA ARG A 88 -7.22 -9.25 -4.11
C ARG A 88 -5.87 -8.65 -3.70
N PHE A 89 -5.87 -7.66 -2.81
CA PHE A 89 -4.66 -7.10 -2.22
C PHE A 89 -3.86 -8.19 -1.51
N GLN A 90 -4.50 -8.95 -0.61
CA GLN A 90 -3.83 -9.99 0.17
C GLN A 90 -3.29 -11.12 -0.71
N GLN A 91 -4.05 -11.51 -1.75
CA GLN A 91 -3.57 -12.50 -2.72
C GLN A 91 -2.39 -11.97 -3.55
N ALA A 92 -2.55 -10.82 -4.22
CA ALA A 92 -1.59 -10.35 -5.22
C ALA A 92 -0.36 -9.66 -4.62
N ILE A 93 -0.52 -8.89 -3.55
CA ILE A 93 0.60 -8.25 -2.84
C ILE A 93 1.04 -9.07 -1.64
N GLY A 94 0.09 -9.51 -0.81
CA GLY A 94 0.41 -10.14 0.47
C GLY A 94 1.27 -11.41 0.30
N GLN A 95 0.87 -12.29 -0.60
CA GLN A 95 1.63 -13.53 -0.90
C GLN A 95 2.97 -13.21 -1.57
N THR A 96 2.93 -12.37 -2.59
CA THR A 96 4.09 -12.01 -3.42
C THR A 96 5.20 -11.33 -2.62
N LEU A 97 4.86 -10.31 -1.85
CA LEU A 97 5.82 -9.65 -0.96
C LEU A 97 6.21 -10.54 0.22
N GLY A 98 5.31 -11.40 0.71
CA GLY A 98 5.64 -12.40 1.72
C GLY A 98 6.77 -13.34 1.28
N GLN A 99 6.69 -13.85 0.05
CA GLN A 99 7.76 -14.66 -0.56
C GLN A 99 9.05 -13.86 -0.75
N ALA A 100 8.95 -12.59 -1.15
CA ALA A 100 10.11 -11.72 -1.29
C ALA A 100 10.81 -11.47 0.06
N PHE A 101 10.05 -11.17 1.12
CA PHE A 101 10.57 -11.00 2.47
C PHE A 101 11.24 -12.27 2.99
N GLU A 102 10.63 -13.44 2.76
CA GLU A 102 11.24 -14.73 3.12
C GLU A 102 12.57 -14.95 2.39
N ALA A 103 12.61 -14.69 1.08
CA ALA A 103 13.83 -14.83 0.28
C ALA A 103 14.95 -13.86 0.70
N GLN A 104 14.59 -12.70 1.27
CA GLN A 104 15.49 -11.72 1.88
C GLN A 104 15.79 -11.97 3.35
N ARG A 105 15.21 -13.02 3.95
CA ARG A 105 15.32 -13.33 5.38
C ARG A 105 14.87 -12.17 6.28
N LEU A 106 13.88 -11.40 5.82
CA LEU A 106 13.22 -10.37 6.60
C LEU A 106 12.12 -11.01 7.46
N ASP A 107 12.15 -10.77 8.77
CA ASP A 107 11.11 -11.25 9.69
C ASP A 107 9.88 -10.34 9.66
N ILE A 108 9.21 -10.28 8.50
CA ILE A 108 8.00 -9.48 8.28
C ILE A 108 7.02 -10.30 7.44
N ARG A 109 5.74 -10.32 7.84
CA ARG A 109 4.66 -11.01 7.15
C ARG A 109 3.38 -10.19 7.18
N PHE A 110 2.60 -10.24 6.11
CA PHE A 110 1.23 -9.74 6.14
C PHE A 110 0.37 -10.60 7.08
N ALA A 111 -0.57 -9.97 7.76
CA ALA A 111 -1.50 -10.61 8.66
C ALA A 111 -2.82 -9.84 8.76
N ASP A 112 -3.88 -10.54 9.14
CA ASP A 112 -5.09 -9.91 9.65
C ASP A 112 -4.82 -9.31 11.03
N SER A 113 -5.48 -8.20 11.35
CA SER A 113 -5.27 -7.52 12.63
C SER A 113 -5.54 -8.40 13.84
N LYS A 114 -6.49 -9.33 13.74
CA LYS A 114 -6.81 -10.32 14.79
C LYS A 114 -5.68 -11.31 15.09
N CYS A 115 -4.64 -11.38 14.26
CA CYS A 115 -3.44 -12.15 14.52
C CYS A 115 -2.42 -11.42 15.44
N LEU A 116 -2.78 -10.25 15.98
CA LEU A 116 -1.96 -9.46 16.90
C LEU A 116 -2.48 -9.63 18.35
N PRO A 117 -1.60 -9.55 19.36
CA PRO A 117 -1.98 -9.73 20.76
C PRO A 117 -2.89 -8.61 21.28
N ASN A 118 -2.75 -7.39 20.75
CA ASN A 118 -3.54 -6.23 21.11
C ASN A 118 -4.04 -5.54 19.84
N PRO A 119 -5.06 -6.08 19.15
CA PRO A 119 -5.51 -5.55 17.85
C PRO A 119 -6.18 -4.17 17.96
N GLY A 120 -6.44 -3.68 19.17
CA GLY A 120 -7.26 -2.48 19.41
C GLY A 120 -8.76 -2.77 19.25
N GLY A 121 -9.57 -1.72 19.35
CA GLY A 121 -11.03 -1.83 19.15
C GLY A 121 -11.46 -1.75 17.68
N LYS A 122 -10.55 -1.36 16.79
CA LYS A 122 -10.81 -1.21 15.36
C LYS A 122 -9.97 -2.20 14.56
N VAL A 123 -10.42 -2.50 13.34
CA VAL A 123 -9.85 -3.54 12.48
C VAL A 123 -9.30 -2.87 11.23
N PRO A 124 -7.97 -2.67 11.11
CA PRO A 124 -7.34 -2.31 9.84
C PRO A 124 -7.59 -3.38 8.76
N ASP A 125 -7.65 -2.96 7.50
CA ASP A 125 -7.86 -3.86 6.35
C ASP A 125 -6.67 -4.79 6.12
N CYS A 126 -5.46 -4.33 6.43
CA CYS A 126 -4.29 -5.19 6.44
C CYS A 126 -3.28 -4.75 7.50
N THR A 127 -2.45 -5.69 7.94
CA THR A 127 -1.33 -5.41 8.84
C THR A 127 -0.08 -6.15 8.38
N MET A 128 1.10 -5.71 8.81
CA MET A 128 2.32 -6.52 8.76
C MET A 128 2.89 -6.68 10.15
N LYS A 129 3.40 -7.88 10.45
CA LYS A 129 3.99 -8.19 11.75
C LYS A 129 5.22 -9.09 11.62
N THR A 130 5.99 -9.17 12.70
CA THR A 130 7.10 -10.13 12.84
C THR A 130 6.60 -11.50 13.32
N SER A 131 7.49 -12.49 13.33
CA SER A 131 7.26 -13.79 13.97
C SER A 131 6.93 -13.68 15.46
N ARG A 132 7.42 -12.63 16.13
CA ARG A 132 7.14 -12.31 17.55
C ARG A 132 5.83 -11.56 17.77
N ASN A 133 5.03 -11.38 16.71
CA ASN A 133 3.79 -10.60 16.71
C ASN A 133 4.00 -9.10 17.00
N GLU A 134 5.20 -8.57 16.74
CA GLU A 134 5.42 -7.12 16.73
C GLU A 134 4.80 -6.52 15.48
N LEU A 135 3.96 -5.52 15.65
CA LEU A 135 3.30 -4.82 14.55
C LEU A 135 4.29 -3.87 13.86
N LYS A 136 4.41 -3.97 12.54
CA LYS A 136 5.29 -3.12 11.71
C LYS A 136 4.51 -2.20 10.78
N LEU A 137 3.28 -2.60 10.41
CA LEU A 137 2.47 -1.82 9.48
C LEU A 137 0.99 -2.03 9.73
N VAL A 138 0.22 -0.98 9.53
CA VAL A 138 -1.24 -1.00 9.36
C VAL A 138 -1.58 -0.39 8.00
N GLY A 139 -2.61 -0.91 7.34
CA GLY A 139 -3.08 -0.41 6.05
C GLY A 139 -4.61 -0.30 6.02
N GLU A 140 -5.07 0.66 5.23
CA GLU A 140 -6.47 0.91 4.89
C GLU A 140 -6.60 0.86 3.37
N LEU A 141 -7.64 0.18 2.89
CA LEU A 141 -7.89 -0.05 1.48
C LEU A 141 -9.24 0.55 1.10
N LYS A 142 -9.28 1.17 -0.07
CA LYS A 142 -10.50 1.75 -0.63
C LYS A 142 -10.64 1.37 -2.10
N VAL A 143 -11.88 1.29 -2.58
CA VAL A 143 -12.14 0.99 -3.99
C VAL A 143 -11.74 2.16 -4.90
N PRO A 144 -11.07 1.90 -6.04
CA PRO A 144 -10.51 2.97 -6.89
C PRO A 144 -11.54 3.72 -7.75
N TRP A 145 -12.73 3.16 -7.97
CA TRP A 145 -13.77 3.75 -8.83
C TRP A 145 -14.64 4.79 -8.12
N VAL A 146 -14.68 4.81 -6.78
CA VAL A 146 -15.40 5.83 -6.03
C VAL A 146 -14.54 7.10 -5.96
N VAL A 147 -15.04 8.20 -6.51
CA VAL A 147 -14.30 9.48 -6.61
C VAL A 147 -13.83 10.01 -5.25
N HIS A 148 -14.60 9.78 -4.19
CA HIS A 148 -14.25 10.20 -2.84
C HIS A 148 -13.06 9.43 -2.26
N HIS A 149 -12.74 8.26 -2.81
CA HIS A 149 -11.61 7.41 -2.41
C HIS A 149 -10.33 7.74 -3.18
N ARG A 150 -10.32 8.75 -4.07
CA ARG A 150 -9.13 9.08 -4.87
C ARG A 150 -8.36 10.22 -4.23
N ILE A 151 -7.17 9.93 -3.70
CA ILE A 151 -6.30 10.94 -3.10
C ILE A 151 -5.66 11.88 -4.14
N GLU A 152 -5.20 11.40 -5.31
CA GLU A 152 -4.50 12.25 -6.30
C GLU A 152 -5.27 13.50 -6.75
N ARG A 153 -6.59 13.34 -6.98
CA ARG A 153 -7.45 14.45 -7.38
C ARG A 153 -7.63 15.47 -6.28
N ARG A 154 -7.44 15.08 -5.01
CA ARG A 154 -7.73 15.89 -3.83
C ARG A 154 -6.47 16.60 -3.29
N LEU A 155 -5.29 16.09 -3.61
CA LEU A 155 -4.01 16.72 -3.27
C LEU A 155 -3.64 17.91 -4.15
N LYS A 156 -4.19 17.98 -5.37
CA LYS A 156 -3.90 19.07 -6.32
C LYS A 156 -4.50 20.42 -5.95
N PHE A 157 -5.46 20.45 -5.01
CA PHE A 157 -6.20 21.67 -4.71
C PHE A 157 -5.79 22.30 -3.39
N GLU A 158 -5.78 21.58 -2.25
CA GLU A 158 -5.35 22.13 -0.96
C GLU A 158 -4.91 21.02 0.02
N PRO A 159 -3.70 20.45 -0.09
CA PRO A 159 -3.32 19.26 0.68
C PRO A 159 -3.26 19.48 2.20
N PHE A 160 -2.97 20.71 2.64
CA PHE A 160 -2.68 21.03 4.04
C PHE A 160 -3.73 21.90 4.74
N CYS A 161 -4.78 22.36 4.03
CA CYS A 161 -5.81 23.16 4.67
C CYS A 161 -6.52 22.35 5.76
N GLN A 162 -7.01 23.03 6.80
CA GLN A 162 -7.63 22.38 7.94
C GLN A 162 -8.89 21.59 7.55
N ASN A 163 -9.53 21.97 6.42
CA ASN A 163 -10.70 21.32 5.86
C ASN A 163 -10.37 20.39 4.67
N SER A 164 -9.11 19.99 4.48
CA SER A 164 -8.75 19.18 3.33
C SER A 164 -9.40 17.81 3.39
N HIS A 165 -9.99 17.36 2.28
CA HIS A 165 -10.52 15.99 2.16
C HIS A 165 -9.43 14.95 2.43
N PHE A 166 -8.17 15.31 2.20
CA PHE A 166 -7.02 14.47 2.54
C PHE A 166 -6.94 14.15 4.05
N ARG A 167 -7.19 15.12 4.94
CA ARG A 167 -7.25 14.89 6.40
C ARG A 167 -8.33 13.90 6.79
N VAL A 168 -9.42 13.84 6.03
CA VAL A 168 -10.50 12.87 6.23
C VAL A 168 -10.05 11.48 5.75
N LEU A 169 -9.40 11.41 4.58
CA LEU A 169 -8.87 10.17 4.02
C LEU A 169 -7.85 9.49 4.94
N VAL A 170 -6.88 10.25 5.45
CA VAL A 170 -5.84 9.69 6.34
C VAL A 170 -6.29 9.53 7.80
N GLY A 171 -7.44 10.11 8.18
CA GLY A 171 -7.89 10.15 9.58
C GLY A 171 -8.09 8.77 10.19
N GLN A 172 -8.61 7.82 9.40
CA GLN A 172 -8.83 6.44 9.85
C GLN A 172 -7.52 5.69 10.09
N ILE A 173 -6.61 5.70 9.11
CA ILE A 173 -5.33 5.00 9.21
C ILE A 173 -4.42 5.60 10.30
N LEU A 174 -4.40 6.92 10.44
CA LEU A 174 -3.70 7.60 11.53
C LEU A 174 -4.30 7.28 12.91
N GLY A 175 -5.62 7.12 12.96
CA GLY A 175 -6.31 6.60 14.14
C GLY A 175 -5.77 5.22 14.56
N TYR A 176 -5.61 4.30 13.59
CA TYR A 176 -5.04 2.98 13.85
C TYR A 176 -3.59 3.06 14.32
N MET A 177 -2.75 3.86 13.66
CA MET A 177 -1.34 3.99 14.06
C MET A 177 -1.20 4.53 15.48
N LYS A 178 -2.08 5.47 15.87
CA LYS A 178 -2.12 6.00 17.23
C LYS A 178 -2.57 4.96 18.25
N GLU A 179 -3.64 4.23 17.97
CA GLU A 179 -4.20 3.21 18.87
C GLU A 179 -3.26 2.02 19.04
N THR A 180 -2.54 1.65 17.98
CA THR A 180 -1.64 0.49 17.98
C THR A 180 -0.18 0.83 18.34
N GLY A 181 0.16 2.11 18.47
CA GLY A 181 1.52 2.57 18.82
C GLY A 181 2.53 2.51 17.67
N VAL A 182 2.14 2.02 16.50
CA VAL A 182 3.00 1.81 15.32
C VAL A 182 3.71 3.09 14.85
N ALA A 183 3.05 4.24 14.95
CA ALA A 183 3.65 5.53 14.60
C ALA A 183 4.88 5.90 15.46
N ARG A 184 5.01 5.33 16.66
CA ARG A 184 6.14 5.62 17.56
C ARG A 184 7.37 4.78 17.28
N GLU A 185 7.18 3.58 16.74
CA GLU A 185 8.25 2.58 16.59
C GLU A 185 8.82 2.50 15.18
N ASN A 186 8.06 2.84 14.13
CA ASN A 186 8.61 2.92 12.78
C ASN A 186 8.08 4.16 12.03
N SER A 187 9.00 5.04 11.62
CA SER A 187 8.73 6.23 10.80
C SER A 187 8.27 5.90 9.36
N ALA A 188 8.34 4.63 8.95
CA ALA A 188 7.95 4.16 7.62
C ALA A 188 6.58 3.45 7.60
N SER A 189 5.81 3.51 8.69
CA SER A 189 4.60 2.68 8.87
C SER A 189 3.36 3.19 8.12
N PHE A 190 3.48 3.58 6.85
CA PHE A 190 2.35 4.07 6.06
C PHE A 190 2.26 3.31 4.74
N MET A 191 1.28 2.40 4.63
CA MET A 191 0.87 1.80 3.36
C MET A 191 -0.57 2.21 3.09
N GLU A 192 -0.72 3.33 2.41
CA GLU A 192 -1.97 3.71 1.77
C GLU A 192 -1.90 3.23 0.33
N LEU A 193 -2.60 2.14 0.02
CA LEU A 193 -2.77 1.68 -1.37
C LEU A 193 -4.12 2.14 -1.91
N MET A 194 -4.23 3.45 -2.10
CA MET A 194 -5.28 3.99 -2.96
C MET A 194 -4.87 3.83 -4.42
N GLY A 195 -5.62 3.03 -5.18
CA GLY A 195 -5.49 2.98 -6.64
C GLY A 195 -4.26 2.22 -7.13
N PHE A 196 -4.34 0.90 -7.06
CA PHE A 196 -3.40 -0.11 -7.58
C PHE A 196 -2.94 0.02 -9.05
N LYS A 197 -3.21 1.14 -9.76
CA LYS A 197 -2.96 1.26 -11.20
C LYS A 197 -2.39 2.60 -11.68
N GLU A 198 -2.28 3.67 -10.88
CA GLU A 198 -1.71 4.95 -11.37
C GLU A 198 -0.19 5.10 -11.09
N CYS A 199 0.41 4.33 -10.16
CA CYS A 199 1.80 4.58 -9.73
C CYS A 199 2.86 3.53 -10.15
N MET A 200 2.51 2.42 -10.81
CA MET A 200 3.47 1.34 -11.14
C MET A 200 3.20 0.70 -12.52
N GLY A 201 2.93 1.52 -13.55
CA GLY A 201 2.81 1.03 -14.92
C GLY A 201 4.19 0.75 -15.55
N PRO A 202 4.38 -0.35 -16.31
CA PRO A 202 5.55 -0.55 -17.13
C PRO A 202 5.54 0.46 -18.29
N ALA A 203 6.68 1.07 -18.56
CA ALA A 203 6.88 1.85 -19.75
C ALA A 203 6.77 0.96 -21.01
N LEU A 204 6.02 1.46 -22.00
CA LEU A 204 5.95 1.05 -23.42
C LEU A 204 5.13 -0.23 -23.70
N VAL A 205 4.17 -0.25 -24.64
CA VAL A 205 4.27 0.12 -26.07
C VAL A 205 2.94 0.65 -26.61
N GLY A 206 2.98 1.76 -27.37
CA GLY A 206 1.88 2.22 -28.24
C GLY A 206 1.52 3.71 -28.04
N GLN A 207 2.03 4.57 -28.91
CA GLN A 207 1.78 6.02 -28.89
C GLN A 207 0.29 6.37 -28.93
N SER A 208 -0.21 7.02 -27.88
CA SER A 208 -1.15 8.13 -27.97
C SER A 208 -0.85 9.10 -26.81
N SER A 209 -1.05 10.39 -27.02
CA SER A 209 -0.38 11.52 -26.35
C SER A 209 -0.78 11.82 -24.90
N ASP A 210 -1.12 10.82 -24.09
CA ASP A 210 -1.37 11.00 -22.66
C ASP A 210 -0.47 10.06 -21.83
N GLN A 211 0.67 10.60 -21.41
CA GLN A 211 1.58 9.95 -20.46
C GLN A 211 0.83 9.63 -19.15
N PRO A 212 0.98 8.43 -18.56
CA PRO A 212 0.46 8.14 -17.22
C PRO A 212 1.16 9.05 -16.20
N ARG A 213 0.38 9.92 -15.56
CA ARG A 213 0.86 10.81 -14.50
C ARG A 213 0.93 10.02 -13.21
N PHE A 214 2.14 9.68 -12.76
CA PHE A 214 2.39 9.28 -11.37
C PHE A 214 1.82 10.36 -10.42
N SER A 215 1.12 9.97 -9.36
CA SER A 215 0.81 10.89 -8.25
C SER A 215 2.11 11.28 -7.55
N PRO A 216 2.52 12.56 -7.56
CA PRO A 216 3.79 13.01 -7.01
C PRO A 216 3.73 13.30 -5.51
N TYR A 217 2.77 12.72 -4.76
CA TYR A 217 2.54 13.12 -3.38
C TYR A 217 2.67 11.95 -2.41
N ALA A 218 3.64 12.07 -1.52
CA ALA A 218 3.75 11.28 -0.31
C ALA A 218 4.05 12.24 0.86
N PHE A 219 3.44 11.99 2.00
CA PHE A 219 3.45 12.90 3.14
C PHE A 219 4.30 12.31 4.26
N ASP A 220 5.07 13.18 4.92
CA ASP A 220 5.86 12.80 6.08
C ASP A 220 5.00 13.09 7.29
N LEU A 221 4.65 12.02 7.97
CA LEU A 221 3.88 12.06 9.20
C LEU A 221 4.88 11.97 10.36
N GLN A 222 5.80 12.93 10.45
CA GLN A 222 6.66 13.01 11.62
C GLN A 222 5.79 13.24 12.86
N PRO A 223 5.88 12.41 13.91
CA PRO A 223 5.70 12.94 15.25
C PRO A 223 6.86 13.91 15.48
N VAL A 224 6.56 15.12 15.95
CA VAL A 224 7.57 16.07 16.44
C VAL A 224 8.44 15.35 17.48
N ILE A 225 9.62 14.91 17.08
CA ILE A 225 10.68 14.45 17.97
C ILE A 225 11.83 15.43 17.76
N SER A 226 11.92 16.40 18.67
CA SER A 226 13.16 17.10 18.99
C SER A 226 13.62 16.65 20.39
N PRO A 227 14.92 16.72 20.68
CA PRO A 227 15.72 15.55 20.99
C PRO A 227 15.75 15.23 22.48
N LEU A 228 15.75 13.94 22.80
CA LEU A 228 16.41 13.45 24.00
C LEU A 228 17.51 12.49 23.54
N LEU A 229 18.64 13.11 23.17
CA LEU A 229 19.95 12.55 23.48
C LEU A 229 20.10 12.71 25.00
N ASP A 230 19.85 11.61 25.71
CA ASP A 230 20.67 11.01 26.78
C ASP A 230 19.84 9.91 27.48
#